data_AF-A0A2D7MCM0-F1
#
_entry.id   AF-A0A2D7MCM0-F1
#
_cell.length_a   1.000
_cell.length_b   1.000
_cell.length_c   1.000
_cell.angle_alpha   90.00
_cell.angle_beta   90.00
_cell.angle_gamma   90.00
#
_symmetry.space_group_name_H-M   'P 1'
#
loop_
_entity.id
_entity.type
_entity.pdbx_description
1 polymer ?
#
loop_
_entity_poly.entity_id
_entity_poly.type
_entity_poly.pdbx_seq_one_letter_code
_entity_poly.pdbx_strand_id
1 'polypeptide(L)'
;MKTPFRAKGYTEEILDVEKAYAEDQKKLPSGATSIGRDRINDLQNFSLAPFTGEFDDAAKNHLLNRTLVGISHQHINEVKNKSLSEIIDLLFSPESWSQPVNNYFHEISQSDYNNYFESEDVAPGEPFIERAYSPSNGERFGGERNNAIESWFYGHLYSQKTSIHWKLWSFLHQLVPTLPGDPLGHKGTFSYTKLIFDSCFGSYKQFIYDMTLEPAMLFYLNLQYSDKYTPDENYARELQELFTVGKRPFAQYTEEDVRSMARLLVGWYCDFNAMVFEPGADPVVYFDAANHDLGDKQFSEFYNNTLIQGRNGQFGKEELSEAIDMLFNTEEAAIYLCRRLYQYFVYPQTTETIEAEIIRPLAQIMRDNNYSMIEPLKVLLSSEHFFDAVFRASMIKPPLDYVMGMQKELNLFYGDMVYWDGSVDTYFSENPSHPSFVKLQTQLSRSYYHFQYLGWVTGNQGMRINDPPSVSGWPAFYQNPVYDRFWINTSSVISRKQYTEGSSQWGHYLTDGVNIRTNLNYYLNTFENP
;
A
#
# COMPACT_ATOMS: atom_id res chain seq x y z
N MET A 1 -39.63 -10.43 -10.47
CA MET A 1 -38.62 -10.25 -11.53
C MET A 1 -39.20 -9.39 -12.65
N LYS A 2 -38.85 -8.09 -12.67
CA LYS A 2 -39.06 -7.19 -13.80
C LYS A 2 -37.75 -6.43 -13.99
N THR A 3 -37.29 -6.38 -15.24
CA THR A 3 -36.03 -5.83 -15.74
C THR A 3 -35.82 -4.37 -15.27
N PRO A 4 -34.61 -3.97 -14.83
CA PRO A 4 -34.35 -2.57 -14.53
C PRO A 4 -34.34 -1.75 -15.82
N PHE A 5 -34.90 -0.55 -15.72
CA PHE A 5 -35.16 0.39 -16.80
C PHE A 5 -33.89 0.73 -17.59
N ARG A 6 -33.96 0.59 -18.92
CA ARG A 6 -33.07 1.26 -19.87
C ARG A 6 -33.20 2.77 -19.67
N ALA A 7 -32.10 3.43 -19.31
CA ALA A 7 -31.98 4.87 -19.39
C ALA A 7 -32.34 5.35 -20.80
N LYS A 8 -33.26 6.31 -20.90
CA LYS A 8 -33.58 6.99 -22.17
C LYS A 8 -32.40 7.90 -22.55
N GLY A 9 -31.75 7.55 -23.65
CA GLY A 9 -31.16 8.52 -24.60
C GLY A 9 -30.04 9.42 -24.08
N TYR A 10 -28.95 8.83 -23.59
CA TYR A 10 -27.63 9.43 -23.83
C TYR A 10 -27.04 8.70 -25.02
N THR A 11 -26.80 9.43 -26.11
CA THR A 11 -26.02 8.92 -27.24
C THR A 11 -24.69 8.42 -26.71
N GLU A 12 -24.39 7.14 -26.98
CA GLU A 12 -23.09 6.53 -26.78
C GLU A 12 -22.04 7.28 -27.62
N GLU A 13 -21.56 8.43 -27.15
CA GLU A 13 -20.14 8.72 -27.33
C GLU A 13 -19.42 7.89 -26.27
N ILE A 14 -19.17 6.62 -26.62
CA ILE A 14 -18.05 5.89 -26.04
C ILE A 14 -16.88 6.86 -26.18
N LEU A 15 -16.31 7.27 -25.06
CA LEU A 15 -15.14 8.12 -25.02
C LEU A 15 -14.09 7.41 -25.88
N ASP A 16 -13.88 7.92 -27.09
CA ASP A 16 -12.96 7.34 -28.05
C ASP A 16 -11.57 7.61 -27.47
N VAL A 17 -11.05 6.60 -26.78
CA VAL A 17 -9.80 6.68 -26.05
C VAL A 17 -8.67 7.02 -27.01
N GLU A 18 -8.73 6.59 -28.27
CA GLU A 18 -7.74 6.94 -29.29
C GLU A 18 -7.86 8.42 -29.68
N LYS A 19 -9.07 8.95 -29.82
CA LYS A 19 -9.30 10.38 -30.11
C LYS A 19 -8.95 11.29 -28.93
N ALA A 20 -9.27 10.91 -27.70
CA ALA A 20 -8.86 11.63 -26.50
C ALA A 20 -7.33 11.62 -26.35
N TYR A 21 -6.69 10.49 -26.62
CA TYR A 21 -5.22 10.38 -26.67
C TYR A 21 -4.63 11.22 -27.81
N ALA A 22 -5.27 11.27 -28.98
CA ALA A 22 -4.90 12.12 -30.12
C ALA A 22 -5.01 13.62 -29.82
N GLU A 23 -6.02 14.03 -29.04
CA GLU A 23 -6.21 15.42 -28.61
C GLU A 23 -5.23 15.82 -27.50
N ASP A 24 -4.88 14.90 -26.60
CA ASP A 24 -3.83 15.11 -25.60
C ASP A 24 -2.46 15.28 -26.28
N GLN A 25 -2.27 14.70 -27.48
CA GLN A 25 -1.07 14.97 -28.29
C GLN A 25 -0.90 16.42 -28.75
N LYS A 26 -1.98 17.19 -28.75
CA LYS A 26 -1.94 18.62 -29.09
C LYS A 26 -1.62 19.49 -27.87
N LYS A 27 -1.54 18.91 -26.67
CA LYS A 27 -1.24 19.57 -25.39
C LYS A 27 0.08 19.05 -24.80
N LEU A 28 1.12 18.93 -25.63
CA LEU A 28 2.45 18.58 -25.13
C LEU A 28 2.85 19.57 -24.01
N PRO A 29 3.23 19.09 -22.82
CA PRO A 29 3.87 19.93 -21.82
C PRO A 29 5.07 20.63 -22.45
N SER A 30 5.31 21.89 -22.08
CA SER A 30 6.44 22.66 -22.59
C SER A 30 7.74 21.84 -22.48
N GLY A 31 8.38 21.55 -23.63
CA GLY A 31 9.63 20.79 -23.73
C GLY A 31 9.52 19.31 -24.14
N ALA A 32 8.32 18.70 -24.19
CA ALA A 32 8.16 17.30 -24.59
C ALA A 32 8.06 17.14 -26.12
N THR A 33 8.76 16.15 -26.71
CA THR A 33 8.66 15.86 -28.16
C THR A 33 7.78 14.63 -28.47
N SER A 34 7.52 13.79 -27.47
CA SER A 34 6.72 12.56 -27.56
C SER A 34 5.71 12.41 -26.41
N ILE A 35 4.80 11.43 -26.50
CA ILE A 35 3.73 11.18 -25.52
C ILE A 35 3.77 9.73 -25.09
N GLY A 36 3.53 9.48 -23.81
CA GLY A 36 3.61 8.14 -23.25
C GLY A 36 5.04 7.74 -22.95
N ARG A 37 5.36 6.44 -23.08
CA ARG A 37 6.62 5.88 -22.55
C ARG A 37 7.89 6.24 -23.31
N ASP A 38 7.75 6.66 -24.56
CA ASP A 38 8.89 7.09 -25.36
C ASP A 38 9.51 8.41 -24.86
N ARG A 39 8.86 9.08 -23.91
CA ARG A 39 9.35 10.31 -23.25
C ARG A 39 10.66 10.11 -22.50
N ILE A 40 11.01 8.88 -22.10
CA ILE A 40 12.31 8.64 -21.45
C ILE A 40 13.50 8.90 -22.39
N ASN A 41 13.28 8.84 -23.71
CA ASN A 41 14.30 9.21 -24.70
C ASN A 41 14.51 10.72 -24.80
N ASP A 42 13.55 11.52 -24.32
CA ASP A 42 13.64 12.99 -24.26
C ASP A 42 14.32 13.48 -22.96
N LEU A 43 14.71 12.58 -22.05
CA LEU A 43 15.30 12.91 -20.76
C LEU A 43 16.61 13.68 -20.93
N GLN A 44 16.71 14.84 -20.27
CA GLN A 44 17.87 15.72 -20.42
C GLN A 44 18.74 15.75 -19.18
N ASN A 45 18.13 15.61 -18.01
CA ASN A 45 18.80 15.82 -16.74
C ASN A 45 19.10 14.50 -16.04
N PHE A 46 20.38 14.20 -15.80
CA PHE A 46 20.84 13.02 -15.06
C PHE A 46 21.58 13.43 -13.78
N SER A 47 21.24 14.60 -13.20
CA SER A 47 21.91 15.14 -12.03
C SER A 47 21.09 14.97 -10.75
N LEU A 48 21.75 14.49 -9.69
CA LEU A 48 21.24 14.51 -8.31
C LEU A 48 21.52 15.84 -7.59
N ALA A 49 22.04 16.86 -8.29
CA ALA A 49 22.19 18.20 -7.72
C ALA A 49 20.82 18.78 -7.32
N PRO A 50 20.75 19.62 -6.28
CA PRO A 50 19.50 20.26 -5.87
C PRO A 50 18.86 21.03 -7.02
N PHE A 51 17.54 20.93 -7.16
CA PHE A 51 16.78 21.63 -8.18
C PHE A 51 16.92 23.15 -8.05
N THR A 52 17.32 23.79 -9.15
CA THR A 52 17.58 25.23 -9.28
C THR A 52 16.58 25.94 -10.19
N GLY A 53 15.70 25.19 -10.86
CA GLY A 53 14.64 25.73 -11.70
C GLY A 53 13.53 26.43 -10.91
N GLU A 54 12.59 27.03 -11.63
CA GLU A 54 11.41 27.65 -11.02
C GLU A 54 10.53 26.59 -10.35
N PHE A 55 10.36 26.70 -9.03
CA PHE A 55 9.53 25.79 -8.23
C PHE A 55 8.07 26.25 -8.20
N ASP A 56 7.47 26.26 -9.39
CA ASP A 56 6.10 26.69 -9.66
C ASP A 56 5.04 25.69 -9.13
N ASP A 57 3.76 25.99 -9.38
CA ASP A 57 2.65 25.13 -8.94
C ASP A 57 2.64 23.77 -9.66
N ALA A 58 3.18 23.68 -10.88
CA ALA A 58 3.28 22.41 -11.59
C ALA A 58 4.34 21.50 -10.95
N ALA A 59 5.48 22.07 -10.52
CA ALA A 59 6.52 21.37 -9.79
C ALA A 59 6.01 20.89 -8.42
N LYS A 60 5.30 21.74 -7.66
CA LYS A 60 4.65 21.35 -6.39
C LYS A 60 3.65 20.22 -6.59
N ASN A 61 2.77 20.35 -7.59
CA ASN A 61 1.80 19.30 -7.94
C ASN A 61 2.46 17.99 -8.33
N HIS A 62 3.53 18.03 -9.13
CA HIS A 62 4.31 16.84 -9.49
C HIS A 62 4.86 16.15 -8.25
N LEU A 63 5.58 16.90 -7.39
CA LEU A 63 6.14 16.36 -6.15
C LEU A 63 5.04 15.70 -5.28
N LEU A 64 3.95 16.41 -5.00
CA LEU A 64 2.87 15.89 -4.16
C LEU A 64 2.15 14.67 -4.77
N ASN A 65 1.92 14.64 -6.10
CA ASN A 65 1.33 13.46 -6.75
C ASN A 65 2.24 12.22 -6.66
N ARG A 66 3.57 12.41 -6.55
CA ARG A 66 4.51 11.30 -6.39
C ARG A 66 4.62 10.82 -4.95
N THR A 67 4.38 11.69 -3.97
CA THR A 67 4.66 11.41 -2.56
C THR A 67 3.43 11.16 -1.69
N LEU A 68 2.20 11.48 -2.14
CA LEU A 68 0.97 11.26 -1.37
C LEU A 68 0.07 10.19 -2.01
N VAL A 69 -0.80 9.58 -1.20
CA VAL A 69 -1.82 8.62 -1.65
C VAL A 69 -3.07 9.41 -2.06
N GLY A 70 -3.07 9.92 -3.29
CA GLY A 70 -4.11 10.83 -3.76
C GLY A 70 -4.01 12.21 -3.11
N ILE A 71 -3.75 13.23 -3.92
CA ILE A 71 -3.72 14.62 -3.48
C ILE A 71 -5.12 15.26 -3.52
N SER A 72 -5.29 16.36 -2.80
CA SER A 72 -6.45 17.26 -2.87
C SER A 72 -5.98 18.71 -2.83
N HIS A 73 -6.87 19.66 -3.12
CA HIS A 73 -6.58 21.09 -3.01
C HIS A 73 -6.13 21.50 -1.60
N GLN A 74 -6.50 20.78 -0.54
CA GLN A 74 -6.03 21.06 0.82
C GLN A 74 -4.52 20.88 0.93
N HIS A 75 -3.96 19.80 0.38
CA HIS A 75 -2.51 19.59 0.33
C HIS A 75 -1.81 20.68 -0.51
N ILE A 76 -2.41 21.07 -1.64
CA ILE A 76 -1.86 22.14 -2.49
C ILE A 76 -1.84 23.48 -1.75
N ASN A 77 -2.92 23.82 -1.07
CA ASN A 77 -3.03 25.06 -0.30
C ASN A 77 -2.04 25.09 0.88
N GLU A 78 -1.83 23.96 1.56
CA GLU A 78 -0.86 23.85 2.66
C GLU A 78 0.56 24.19 2.19
N VAL A 79 0.93 23.81 0.96
CA VAL A 79 2.28 24.03 0.42
C VAL A 79 2.44 25.26 -0.47
N LYS A 80 1.35 26.00 -0.76
CA LYS A 80 1.31 27.10 -1.74
C LYS A 80 2.46 28.10 -1.58
N ASN A 81 2.76 28.47 -0.33
CA ASN A 81 3.78 29.47 0.02
C ASN A 81 5.08 28.87 0.59
N LYS A 82 5.30 27.56 0.44
CA LYS A 82 6.50 26.87 0.94
C LYS A 82 7.54 26.69 -0.17
N SER A 83 8.81 26.82 0.20
CA SER A 83 9.95 26.43 -0.64
C SER A 83 10.05 24.91 -0.78
N LEU A 84 10.82 24.43 -1.77
CA LEU A 84 11.08 23.00 -1.96
C LEU A 84 11.62 22.35 -0.68
N SER A 85 12.58 22.98 0.00
CA SER A 85 13.15 22.47 1.25
C SER A 85 12.10 22.32 2.35
N GLU A 86 11.25 23.32 2.54
CA GLU A 86 10.18 23.26 3.56
C GLU A 86 9.13 22.19 3.24
N ILE A 87 8.84 21.93 1.95
CA ILE A 87 7.93 20.86 1.55
C ILE A 87 8.59 19.49 1.77
N ILE A 88 9.88 19.34 1.46
CA ILE A 88 10.61 18.10 1.72
C ILE A 88 10.62 17.80 3.21
N ASP A 89 10.91 18.78 4.07
CA ASP A 89 10.85 18.60 5.53
C ASP A 89 9.44 18.21 6.01
N LEU A 90 8.39 18.82 5.46
CA LEU A 90 7.00 18.49 5.76
C LEU A 90 6.65 17.06 5.33
N LEU A 91 7.01 16.67 4.09
CA LEU A 91 6.74 15.34 3.55
C LEU A 91 7.39 14.23 4.36
N PHE A 92 8.60 14.47 4.87
CA PHE A 92 9.34 13.48 5.66
C PHE A 92 9.07 13.57 7.17
N SER A 93 7.91 14.11 7.57
CA SER A 93 7.43 14.06 8.95
C SER A 93 6.65 12.75 9.22
N PRO A 94 7.05 11.92 10.21
CA PRO A 94 6.31 10.71 10.53
C PRO A 94 4.89 10.99 11.02
N GLU A 95 3.92 10.23 10.50
CA GLU A 95 2.58 10.19 11.05
C GLU A 95 2.48 9.31 12.32
N SER A 96 1.45 9.55 13.13
CA SER A 96 1.18 8.81 14.37
C SER A 96 0.29 7.59 14.12
N TRP A 97 0.64 6.46 14.74
CA TRP A 97 -0.17 5.24 14.74
C TRP A 97 -1.39 5.33 15.67
N SER A 98 -2.47 4.63 15.35
CA SER A 98 -3.62 4.42 16.24
C SER A 98 -4.19 3.00 16.10
N GLN A 99 -4.96 2.52 17.06
CA GLN A 99 -5.65 1.22 16.96
C GLN A 99 -7.03 1.39 16.31
N PRO A 100 -7.50 0.43 15.49
CA PRO A 100 -8.89 0.36 15.07
C PRO A 100 -9.79 0.05 16.26
N VAL A 101 -11.01 0.60 16.19
CA VAL A 101 -12.02 0.54 17.23
C VAL A 101 -13.30 -0.09 16.69
N ASN A 102 -14.17 -0.59 17.56
CA ASN A 102 -15.45 -1.15 17.16
C ASN A 102 -16.34 -0.05 16.57
N ASN A 103 -16.34 0.04 15.23
CA ASN A 103 -17.23 0.86 14.42
C ASN A 103 -18.31 0.05 13.70
N TYR A 104 -18.37 -1.26 13.92
CA TYR A 104 -19.25 -2.22 13.26
C TYR A 104 -20.43 -2.66 14.15
N PHE A 105 -20.61 -2.05 15.32
CA PHE A 105 -21.61 -2.38 16.35
C PHE A 105 -23.10 -2.32 15.92
N HIS A 106 -23.37 -1.96 14.67
CA HIS A 106 -24.71 -2.05 14.06
C HIS A 106 -24.87 -3.19 13.05
N GLU A 107 -23.79 -3.89 12.69
CA GLU A 107 -23.85 -5.09 11.83
C GLU A 107 -24.33 -6.32 12.59
N ILE A 108 -23.93 -6.43 13.85
CA ILE A 108 -24.35 -7.49 14.75
C ILE A 108 -24.55 -6.90 16.14
N SER A 109 -25.73 -7.16 16.74
CA SER A 109 -25.98 -6.71 18.10
C SER A 109 -25.10 -7.47 19.07
N GLN A 110 -24.75 -6.88 20.22
CA GLN A 110 -23.99 -7.58 21.26
C GLN A 110 -24.65 -8.93 21.65
N SER A 111 -25.98 -8.96 21.75
CA SER A 111 -26.71 -10.19 22.08
C SER A 111 -26.54 -11.24 21.00
N ASP A 112 -26.66 -10.86 19.73
CA ASP A 112 -26.51 -11.79 18.61
C ASP A 112 -25.06 -12.26 18.46
N TYR A 113 -24.10 -11.38 18.72
CA TYR A 113 -22.68 -11.71 18.75
C TYR A 113 -22.39 -12.77 19.80
N ASN A 114 -22.83 -12.54 21.04
CA ASN A 114 -22.67 -13.46 22.15
C ASN A 114 -23.34 -14.81 21.86
N ASN A 115 -24.51 -14.79 21.23
CA ASN A 115 -25.23 -16.02 20.88
C ASN A 115 -24.54 -16.80 19.75
N TYR A 116 -24.00 -16.12 18.74
CA TYR A 116 -23.42 -16.76 17.57
C TYR A 116 -21.98 -17.24 17.81
N PHE A 117 -21.14 -16.40 18.42
CA PHE A 117 -19.73 -16.72 18.67
C PHE A 117 -19.45 -17.28 20.06
N GLU A 118 -20.46 -17.31 20.95
CA GLU A 118 -20.30 -17.76 22.34
C GLU A 118 -19.22 -16.96 23.09
N SER A 119 -19.08 -15.67 22.77
CA SER A 119 -18.00 -14.79 23.21
C SER A 119 -18.50 -13.34 23.31
N GLU A 120 -18.08 -12.58 24.34
CA GLU A 120 -18.57 -11.21 24.57
C GLU A 120 -17.78 -10.18 23.77
N ASP A 121 -18.31 -9.53 22.73
CA ASP A 121 -17.60 -8.49 21.96
C ASP A 121 -17.18 -7.24 22.77
N VAL A 122 -16.31 -6.37 22.21
CA VAL A 122 -15.95 -5.07 22.83
C VAL A 122 -17.03 -4.00 22.57
N ALA A 123 -17.14 -3.01 23.45
CA ALA A 123 -18.13 -1.95 23.33
C ALA A 123 -17.90 -1.01 22.13
N PRO A 124 -18.93 -0.30 21.63
CA PRO A 124 -18.78 0.69 20.56
C PRO A 124 -17.68 1.72 20.85
N GLY A 125 -16.77 1.91 19.90
CA GLY A 125 -15.66 2.86 20.02
C GLY A 125 -14.45 2.38 20.83
N GLU A 126 -14.51 1.19 21.42
CA GLU A 126 -13.38 0.58 22.12
C GLU A 126 -12.46 -0.19 21.14
N PRO A 127 -11.14 -0.24 21.39
CA PRO A 127 -10.23 -1.06 20.59
C PRO A 127 -10.57 -2.55 20.67
N PHE A 128 -10.52 -3.25 19.53
CA PHE A 128 -10.78 -4.69 19.47
C PHE A 128 -9.55 -5.54 19.15
N ILE A 129 -8.41 -4.92 18.84
CA ILE A 129 -7.23 -5.61 18.30
C ILE A 129 -6.63 -6.66 19.24
N GLU A 130 -6.59 -6.38 20.53
CA GLU A 130 -6.00 -7.31 21.51
C GLU A 130 -6.96 -8.44 21.89
N ARG A 131 -8.15 -8.47 21.30
CA ARG A 131 -9.19 -9.36 21.77
C ARG A 131 -9.06 -10.74 21.12
N ALA A 132 -9.08 -11.76 21.96
CA ALA A 132 -9.12 -13.16 21.55
C ALA A 132 -10.36 -13.46 20.67
N TYR A 133 -10.15 -14.30 19.66
CA TYR A 133 -11.26 -14.95 18.98
C TYR A 133 -11.79 -16.14 19.80
N SER A 134 -13.08 -16.40 19.68
CA SER A 134 -13.69 -17.66 20.08
C SER A 134 -13.14 -18.79 19.21
N PRO A 135 -12.71 -19.92 19.80
CA PRO A 135 -12.36 -21.11 19.05
C PRO A 135 -13.59 -21.78 18.42
N SER A 136 -14.79 -21.42 18.89
CA SER A 136 -16.08 -21.91 18.39
C SER A 136 -16.58 -21.05 17.22
N ASN A 137 -17.33 -21.68 16.31
CA ASN A 137 -18.13 -21.01 15.26
C ASN A 137 -17.36 -20.08 14.30
N GLY A 138 -16.03 -20.19 14.23
CA GLY A 138 -15.21 -19.58 13.18
C GLY A 138 -15.13 -18.05 13.23
N GLU A 139 -15.19 -17.44 14.43
CA GLU A 139 -15.17 -15.98 14.62
C GLU A 139 -14.05 -15.26 13.83
N ARG A 140 -12.87 -15.87 13.71
CA ARG A 140 -11.74 -15.31 12.96
C ARG A 140 -12.00 -15.07 11.47
N PHE A 141 -12.96 -15.79 10.90
CA PHE A 141 -13.39 -15.66 9.51
C PHE A 141 -14.65 -14.78 9.36
N GLY A 142 -15.14 -14.17 10.45
CA GLY A 142 -16.26 -13.24 10.42
C GLY A 142 -15.92 -11.95 9.67
N GLY A 143 -16.94 -11.32 9.07
CA GLY A 143 -16.76 -10.10 8.27
C GLY A 143 -16.42 -8.87 9.11
N GLU A 144 -17.02 -8.73 10.29
CA GLU A 144 -17.17 -7.41 10.90
C GLU A 144 -15.83 -6.79 11.35
N ARG A 145 -14.97 -7.55 12.02
CA ARG A 145 -13.63 -7.06 12.41
C ARG A 145 -12.69 -6.89 11.23
N ASN A 146 -12.77 -7.79 10.24
CA ASN A 146 -11.93 -7.70 9.04
C ASN A 146 -12.27 -6.43 8.25
N ASN A 147 -13.56 -6.17 8.06
CA ASN A 147 -14.07 -4.95 7.43
C ASN A 147 -13.75 -3.69 8.25
N ALA A 148 -13.78 -3.77 9.59
CA ALA A 148 -13.46 -2.66 10.47
C ALA A 148 -11.98 -2.25 10.39
N ILE A 149 -11.06 -3.22 10.28
CA ILE A 149 -9.64 -2.92 10.03
C ILE A 149 -9.44 -2.32 8.64
N GLU A 150 -10.09 -2.87 7.61
CA GLU A 150 -10.02 -2.32 6.25
C GLU A 150 -10.54 -0.87 6.23
N SER A 151 -11.69 -0.61 6.88
CA SER A 151 -12.26 0.73 7.07
C SER A 151 -11.31 1.68 7.80
N TRP A 152 -10.69 1.24 8.90
CA TRP A 152 -9.72 2.03 9.65
C TRP A 152 -8.49 2.40 8.80
N PHE A 153 -7.95 1.46 8.02
CA PHE A 153 -6.81 1.72 7.13
C PHE A 153 -7.16 2.76 6.06
N TYR A 154 -8.28 2.58 5.35
CA TYR A 154 -8.72 3.56 4.35
C TYR A 154 -9.08 4.92 4.97
N GLY A 155 -9.56 4.94 6.22
CA GLY A 155 -9.80 6.16 6.98
C GLY A 155 -8.53 6.96 7.24
N HIS A 156 -7.41 6.28 7.53
CA HIS A 156 -6.09 6.93 7.64
C HIS A 156 -5.56 7.40 6.30
N LEU A 157 -5.76 6.64 5.23
CA LEU A 157 -5.39 7.13 3.89
C LEU A 157 -6.17 8.38 3.52
N TYR A 158 -7.46 8.46 3.89
CA TYR A 158 -8.29 9.64 3.69
C TYR A 158 -7.80 10.86 4.48
N SER A 159 -7.47 10.67 5.76
CA SER A 159 -7.02 11.74 6.67
C SER A 159 -5.51 11.98 6.68
N GLN A 160 -4.77 11.31 5.79
CA GLN A 160 -3.33 11.44 5.59
C GLN A 160 -2.92 12.91 5.61
N LYS A 161 -1.89 13.23 6.40
CA LYS A 161 -1.27 14.57 6.42
C LYS A 161 -0.47 14.78 5.14
N THR A 162 0.08 15.98 4.91
CA THR A 162 1.09 16.18 3.86
C THR A 162 2.42 15.50 4.23
N SER A 163 2.39 14.16 4.32
CA SER A 163 3.46 13.27 4.72
C SER A 163 3.51 12.06 3.78
N ILE A 164 4.72 11.65 3.42
CA ILE A 164 5.00 10.51 2.56
C ILE A 164 4.72 9.17 3.25
N HIS A 165 4.42 9.16 4.56
CA HIS A 165 4.37 7.95 5.38
C HIS A 165 3.49 6.84 4.77
N TRP A 166 2.23 7.13 4.45
CA TRP A 166 1.34 6.13 3.85
C TRP A 166 1.69 5.76 2.40
N LYS A 167 2.43 6.62 1.70
CA LYS A 167 2.97 6.31 0.36
C LYS A 167 4.15 5.34 0.45
N LEU A 168 5.02 5.51 1.45
CA LEU A 168 6.06 4.55 1.80
C LEU A 168 5.46 3.23 2.30
N TRP A 169 4.38 3.29 3.08
CA TRP A 169 3.64 2.10 3.49
C TRP A 169 3.18 1.31 2.25
N SER A 170 2.56 2.00 1.27
CA SER A 170 2.13 1.36 0.03
C SER A 170 3.31 0.83 -0.80
N PHE A 171 4.45 1.52 -0.81
CA PHE A 171 5.67 1.04 -1.46
C PHE A 171 6.19 -0.26 -0.84
N LEU A 172 6.31 -0.30 0.49
CA LEU A 172 6.77 -1.50 1.20
C LEU A 172 5.78 -2.66 1.06
N HIS A 173 4.47 -2.41 1.16
CA HIS A 173 3.44 -3.43 0.92
C HIS A 173 3.46 -3.97 -0.51
N GLN A 174 3.78 -3.13 -1.50
CA GLN A 174 4.00 -3.56 -2.89
C GLN A 174 5.28 -4.40 -3.04
N LEU A 175 6.34 -4.07 -2.31
CA LEU A 175 7.64 -4.72 -2.47
C LEU A 175 7.73 -6.05 -1.71
N VAL A 176 7.15 -6.11 -0.51
CA VAL A 176 7.15 -7.29 0.37
C VAL A 176 5.69 -7.61 0.80
N PRO A 177 4.86 -8.07 -0.15
CA PRO A 177 3.44 -8.34 0.08
C PRO A 177 3.23 -9.62 0.90
N THR A 178 2.12 -9.67 1.63
CA THR A 178 1.58 -10.88 2.31
C THR A 178 0.06 -10.95 2.14
N LEU A 179 -0.55 -12.03 2.65
CA LEU A 179 -2.01 -12.13 2.88
C LEU A 179 -2.28 -12.07 4.40
N PRO A 180 -2.20 -10.89 5.04
CA PRO A 180 -2.03 -10.82 6.49
C PRO A 180 -3.28 -11.22 7.30
N GLY A 181 -4.44 -11.28 6.67
CA GLY A 181 -5.68 -11.78 7.28
C GLY A 181 -5.84 -13.31 7.23
N ASP A 182 -5.10 -14.02 6.39
CA ASP A 182 -5.24 -15.47 6.24
C ASP A 182 -3.98 -16.19 6.73
N PRO A 183 -4.03 -17.03 7.79
CA PRO A 183 -5.19 -17.46 8.57
C PRO A 183 -5.44 -16.64 9.85
N LEU A 184 -4.74 -15.52 10.04
CA LEU A 184 -4.58 -14.84 11.34
C LEU A 184 -5.68 -13.82 11.68
N GLY A 185 -6.59 -13.55 10.75
CA GLY A 185 -7.68 -12.59 10.88
C GLY A 185 -7.21 -11.15 11.14
N HIS A 186 -7.97 -10.46 11.99
CA HIS A 186 -7.77 -9.04 12.26
C HIS A 186 -6.42 -8.75 12.94
N LYS A 187 -5.93 -9.67 13.78
CA LYS A 187 -4.67 -9.52 14.50
C LYS A 187 -3.46 -9.57 13.58
N GLY A 188 -3.41 -10.55 12.66
CA GLY A 188 -2.35 -10.63 11.66
C GLY A 188 -2.38 -9.43 10.69
N THR A 189 -3.57 -8.97 10.31
CA THR A 189 -3.72 -7.76 9.50
C THR A 189 -3.16 -6.53 10.22
N PHE A 190 -3.44 -6.39 11.51
CA PHE A 190 -2.93 -5.29 12.32
C PHE A 190 -1.41 -5.36 12.53
N SER A 191 -0.86 -6.52 12.94
CA SER A 191 0.58 -6.69 13.21
C SER A 191 1.41 -6.38 11.96
N TYR A 192 1.03 -6.94 10.82
CA TYR A 192 1.68 -6.70 9.53
C TYR A 192 1.61 -5.22 9.11
N THR A 193 0.42 -4.62 9.20
CA THR A 193 0.23 -3.20 8.83
C THR A 193 1.08 -2.29 9.72
N LYS A 194 1.15 -2.61 11.02
CA LYS A 194 1.94 -1.89 12.01
C LYS A 194 3.43 -2.00 11.74
N LEU A 195 3.93 -3.21 11.46
CA LEU A 195 5.33 -3.43 11.13
C LEU A 195 5.77 -2.58 9.93
N ILE A 196 4.98 -2.57 8.85
CA ILE A 196 5.29 -1.75 7.67
C ILE A 196 5.29 -0.26 8.03
N PHE A 197 4.27 0.20 8.77
CA PHE A 197 4.17 1.60 9.18
C PHE A 197 5.40 2.02 9.99
N ASP A 198 5.73 1.31 11.06
CA ASP A 198 6.87 1.63 11.92
C ASP A 198 8.22 1.56 11.16
N SER A 199 8.29 0.74 10.10
CA SER A 199 9.50 0.55 9.28
C SER A 199 9.76 1.65 8.25
N CYS A 200 8.77 2.48 7.91
CA CYS A 200 8.89 3.46 6.81
C CYS A 200 10.05 4.46 6.99
N PHE A 201 10.35 4.84 8.23
CA PHE A 201 11.44 5.75 8.60
C PHE A 201 12.66 5.03 9.21
N GLY A 202 12.63 3.69 9.23
CA GLY A 202 13.69 2.85 9.78
C GLY A 202 14.69 2.37 8.73
N SER A 203 15.46 1.35 9.12
CA SER A 203 16.35 0.62 8.20
C SER A 203 15.56 -0.44 7.44
N TYR A 204 15.68 -0.46 6.11
CA TYR A 204 15.08 -1.53 5.30
C TYR A 204 15.70 -2.90 5.63
N LYS A 205 16.96 -2.93 6.05
CA LYS A 205 17.61 -4.15 6.53
C LYS A 205 16.91 -4.71 7.76
N GLN A 206 16.59 -3.85 8.73
CA GLN A 206 15.84 -4.24 9.92
C GLN A 206 14.41 -4.68 9.56
N PHE A 207 13.76 -3.95 8.65
CA PHE A 207 12.44 -4.33 8.14
C PHE A 207 12.44 -5.74 7.55
N ILE A 208 13.46 -6.16 6.79
CA ILE A 208 13.53 -7.52 6.24
C ILE A 208 13.74 -8.57 7.35
N TYR A 209 14.53 -8.26 8.37
CA TYR A 209 14.66 -9.15 9.54
C TYR A 209 13.29 -9.32 10.23
N ASP A 210 12.62 -8.22 10.54
CA ASP A 210 11.34 -8.23 11.25
C ASP A 210 10.23 -8.88 10.41
N MET A 211 10.20 -8.61 9.09
CA MET A 211 9.25 -9.20 8.15
C MET A 211 9.49 -10.70 7.96
N THR A 212 10.72 -11.18 8.08
CA THR A 212 11.01 -12.63 8.06
C THR A 212 10.32 -13.35 9.22
N LEU A 213 10.22 -12.67 10.37
CA LEU A 213 9.59 -13.20 11.57
C LEU A 213 8.10 -12.84 11.68
N GLU A 214 7.58 -11.97 10.81
CA GLU A 214 6.18 -11.55 10.85
C GLU A 214 5.26 -12.75 10.58
N PRO A 215 4.30 -13.07 11.47
CA PRO A 215 3.41 -14.21 11.33
C PRO A 215 2.74 -14.33 9.97
N ALA A 216 2.25 -13.22 9.41
CA ALA A 216 1.66 -13.21 8.06
C ALA A 216 2.62 -13.74 6.98
N MET A 217 3.91 -13.40 7.06
CA MET A 217 4.92 -13.86 6.12
C MET A 217 5.27 -15.34 6.33
N LEU A 218 5.38 -15.77 7.60
CA LEU A 218 5.63 -17.17 7.96
C LEU A 218 4.58 -18.12 7.35
N PHE A 219 3.30 -17.73 7.37
CA PHE A 219 2.24 -18.48 6.70
C PHE A 219 2.25 -18.31 5.18
N TYR A 220 2.37 -17.08 4.68
CA TYR A 220 2.20 -16.77 3.26
C TYR A 220 3.20 -17.49 2.34
N LEU A 221 4.46 -17.60 2.77
CA LEU A 221 5.53 -18.28 2.03
C LEU A 221 5.95 -19.60 2.67
N ASN A 222 5.03 -20.22 3.43
CA ASN A 222 5.12 -21.57 4.00
C ASN A 222 6.32 -21.83 4.93
N LEU A 223 7.03 -20.81 5.41
CA LEU A 223 8.14 -21.01 6.33
C LEU A 223 7.70 -21.67 7.64
N GLN A 224 6.49 -21.36 8.12
CA GLN A 224 5.82 -22.02 9.25
C GLN A 224 5.80 -23.55 9.14
N TYR A 225 5.72 -24.08 7.92
CA TYR A 225 5.56 -25.50 7.63
C TYR A 225 6.86 -26.18 7.18
N SER A 226 7.98 -25.44 7.18
CA SER A 226 9.27 -25.95 6.74
C SER A 226 9.82 -26.97 7.75
N ASP A 227 10.40 -28.06 7.22
CA ASP A 227 11.00 -29.15 8.00
C ASP A 227 12.47 -29.32 7.62
N LYS A 228 13.36 -29.55 8.59
CA LYS A 228 14.82 -29.61 8.31
C LYS A 228 15.25 -30.72 7.34
N TYR A 229 14.45 -31.78 7.18
CA TYR A 229 14.75 -32.85 6.23
C TYR A 229 14.31 -32.50 4.82
N THR A 230 13.32 -31.61 4.68
CA THR A 230 12.86 -31.05 3.41
C THR A 230 12.59 -29.54 3.54
N PRO A 231 13.64 -28.70 3.65
CA PRO A 231 13.46 -27.27 3.86
C PRO A 231 12.71 -26.63 2.68
N ASP A 232 11.75 -25.75 2.98
CA ASP A 232 10.97 -25.05 1.95
C ASP A 232 11.78 -23.90 1.34
N GLU A 233 11.99 -23.93 0.02
CA GLU A 233 12.79 -22.95 -0.71
C GLU A 233 12.01 -21.66 -1.07
N ASN A 234 10.68 -21.61 -0.88
CA ASN A 234 9.85 -20.50 -1.35
C ASN A 234 10.28 -19.17 -0.71
N TYR A 235 10.20 -19.06 0.62
CA TYR A 235 10.64 -17.83 1.30
C TYR A 235 12.12 -17.53 1.06
N ALA A 236 12.97 -18.55 1.07
CA ALA A 236 14.41 -18.41 0.82
C ALA A 236 14.74 -17.81 -0.56
N ARG A 237 13.94 -18.15 -1.57
CA ARG A 237 14.04 -17.61 -2.92
C ARG A 237 13.52 -16.19 -2.98
N GLU A 238 12.31 -15.93 -2.49
CA GLU A 238 11.72 -14.59 -2.57
C GLU A 238 12.50 -13.56 -1.73
N LEU A 239 13.04 -13.97 -0.58
CA LEU A 239 13.91 -13.13 0.25
C LEU A 239 15.10 -12.60 -0.55
N GLN A 240 15.76 -13.46 -1.33
CA GLN A 240 16.88 -13.08 -2.20
C GLN A 240 16.39 -12.34 -3.45
N GLU A 241 15.46 -12.94 -4.18
CA GLU A 241 15.07 -12.56 -5.53
C GLU A 241 14.19 -11.29 -5.58
N LEU A 242 13.21 -11.18 -4.69
CA LEU A 242 12.19 -10.14 -4.73
C LEU A 242 12.37 -9.09 -3.63
N PHE A 243 12.86 -9.49 -2.46
CA PHE A 243 12.86 -8.60 -1.30
C PHE A 243 14.20 -7.92 -1.05
N THR A 244 15.32 -8.46 -1.55
CA THR A 244 16.66 -7.93 -1.26
C THR A 244 17.55 -7.69 -2.49
N VAL A 245 18.17 -8.71 -3.08
CA VAL A 245 19.25 -8.53 -4.08
C VAL A 245 18.73 -8.43 -5.52
N GLY A 246 17.50 -8.87 -5.78
CA GLY A 246 16.88 -8.81 -7.10
C GLY A 246 17.06 -10.07 -7.93
N LYS A 247 16.41 -10.12 -9.10
CA LYS A 247 16.40 -11.29 -10.00
C LYS A 247 17.71 -11.49 -10.76
N ARG A 248 18.02 -12.73 -11.13
CA ARG A 248 19.00 -13.04 -12.19
C ARG A 248 18.57 -12.42 -13.54
N PRO A 249 19.51 -11.99 -14.40
CA PRO A 249 20.97 -12.10 -14.27
C PRO A 249 21.61 -10.94 -13.47
N PHE A 250 20.83 -10.03 -12.90
CA PHE A 250 21.36 -8.88 -12.15
C PHE A 250 22.06 -9.33 -10.85
N ALA A 251 21.36 -10.07 -9.99
CA ALA A 251 21.98 -10.74 -8.85
C ALA A 251 22.45 -12.14 -9.28
N GLN A 252 23.70 -12.49 -9.01
CA GLN A 252 24.32 -13.73 -9.47
C GLN A 252 24.30 -14.85 -8.42
N TYR A 253 23.36 -14.82 -7.49
CA TYR A 253 23.14 -15.94 -6.57
C TYR A 253 22.74 -17.21 -7.35
N THR A 254 23.00 -18.36 -6.74
CA THR A 254 22.84 -19.69 -7.31
C THR A 254 21.65 -20.42 -6.67
N GLU A 255 21.23 -21.53 -7.28
CA GLU A 255 20.23 -22.41 -6.64
C GLU A 255 20.74 -23.00 -5.32
N GLU A 256 22.06 -23.16 -5.17
CA GLU A 256 22.63 -23.64 -3.92
C GLU A 256 22.53 -22.59 -2.82
N ASP A 257 22.61 -21.30 -3.16
CA ASP A 257 22.36 -20.22 -2.19
C ASP A 257 20.91 -20.24 -1.68
N VAL A 258 19.95 -20.57 -2.56
CA VAL A 258 18.55 -20.74 -2.14
C VAL A 258 18.40 -21.90 -1.17
N ARG A 259 19.05 -23.04 -1.41
CA ARG A 259 19.03 -24.20 -0.50
C ARG A 259 19.71 -23.91 0.83
N SER A 260 20.87 -23.24 0.80
CA SER A 260 21.58 -22.80 2.00
C SER A 260 20.71 -21.84 2.82
N MET A 261 20.02 -20.89 2.18
CA MET A 261 19.09 -19.99 2.84
C MET A 261 17.87 -20.74 3.41
N ALA A 262 17.30 -21.70 2.69
CA ALA A 262 16.17 -22.51 3.18
C ALA A 262 16.53 -23.33 4.43
N ARG A 263 17.72 -23.95 4.41
CA ARG A 263 18.29 -24.65 5.58
C ARG A 263 18.53 -23.71 6.77
N LEU A 264 18.89 -22.45 6.52
CA LEU A 264 19.11 -21.46 7.55
C LEU A 264 17.80 -20.97 8.19
N LEU A 265 16.74 -20.84 7.40
CA LEU A 265 15.46 -20.30 7.86
C LEU A 265 14.60 -21.33 8.63
N VAL A 266 14.84 -22.63 8.42
CA VAL A 266 14.00 -23.68 9.03
C VAL A 266 14.06 -23.66 10.56
N GLY A 267 12.91 -23.87 11.22
CA GLY A 267 12.77 -23.85 12.68
C GLY A 267 12.04 -22.62 13.23
N TRP A 268 11.88 -21.54 12.45
CA TRP A 268 11.03 -20.41 12.82
C TRP A 268 9.55 -20.72 12.60
N TYR A 269 8.72 -20.40 13.59
CA TYR A 269 7.27 -20.59 13.50
C TYR A 269 6.50 -19.60 14.39
N CYS A 270 5.29 -19.23 14.00
CA CYS A 270 4.28 -18.56 14.79
C CYS A 270 3.46 -19.57 15.59
N ASP A 271 3.19 -19.28 16.87
CA ASP A 271 2.14 -19.97 17.60
C ASP A 271 0.78 -19.40 17.19
N PHE A 272 0.12 -20.13 16.29
CA PHE A 272 -1.20 -19.77 15.79
C PHE A 272 -2.24 -19.62 16.90
N ASN A 273 -2.21 -20.50 17.91
CA ASN A 273 -3.25 -20.50 18.94
C ASN A 273 -3.09 -19.32 19.88
N ALA A 274 -1.85 -19.02 20.30
CA ALA A 274 -1.56 -17.86 21.11
C ALA A 274 -1.89 -16.56 20.36
N MET A 275 -1.47 -16.45 19.08
CA MET A 275 -1.75 -15.27 18.26
C MET A 275 -3.26 -15.02 18.11
N VAL A 276 -4.04 -16.06 17.78
CA VAL A 276 -5.45 -15.90 17.39
C VAL A 276 -6.43 -15.97 18.59
N PHE A 277 -6.22 -16.88 19.53
CA PHE A 277 -7.19 -17.24 20.56
C PHE A 277 -6.84 -16.76 21.97
N GLU A 278 -5.67 -16.17 22.19
CA GLU A 278 -5.32 -15.52 23.45
C GLU A 278 -5.43 -13.98 23.33
N PRO A 279 -5.58 -13.23 24.42
CA PRO A 279 -5.49 -11.78 24.37
C PRO A 279 -4.09 -11.27 23.95
N GLY A 280 -4.05 -10.11 23.30
CA GLY A 280 -2.83 -9.50 22.76
C GLY A 280 -2.83 -9.43 21.23
N ALA A 281 -1.91 -8.64 20.67
CA ALA A 281 -1.80 -8.43 19.23
C ALA A 281 -0.35 -8.39 18.71
N ASP A 282 0.62 -8.54 19.61
CA ASP A 282 2.02 -8.65 19.23
C ASP A 282 2.28 -10.03 18.60
N PRO A 283 3.17 -10.13 17.61
CA PRO A 283 3.59 -11.40 17.03
C PRO A 283 4.06 -12.43 18.09
N VAL A 284 3.50 -13.63 18.03
CA VAL A 284 3.92 -14.76 18.90
C VAL A 284 4.77 -15.73 18.09
N VAL A 285 6.07 -15.47 18.05
CA VAL A 285 7.05 -16.18 17.19
C VAL A 285 8.06 -16.93 18.04
N TYR A 286 8.35 -18.17 17.65
CA TYR A 286 9.26 -19.07 18.34
C TYR A 286 10.26 -19.70 17.38
N PHE A 287 11.35 -20.21 17.95
CA PHE A 287 12.38 -20.95 17.25
C PHE A 287 12.48 -22.37 17.81
N ASP A 288 12.05 -23.35 17.02
CA ASP A 288 12.20 -24.77 17.34
C ASP A 288 13.61 -25.25 16.94
N ALA A 289 14.50 -25.24 17.93
CA ALA A 289 15.86 -25.75 17.76
C ALA A 289 15.92 -27.24 17.39
N ALA A 290 14.89 -28.04 17.68
CA ALA A 290 14.86 -29.45 17.28
C ALA A 290 14.56 -29.61 15.78
N ASN A 291 13.84 -28.66 15.18
CA ASN A 291 13.55 -28.59 13.75
C ASN A 291 14.54 -27.71 12.97
N HIS A 292 15.63 -27.24 13.59
CA HIS A 292 16.66 -26.48 12.87
C HIS A 292 17.72 -27.39 12.22
N ASP A 293 18.21 -27.01 11.04
CA ASP A 293 19.35 -27.66 10.39
C ASP A 293 20.65 -27.23 11.08
N LEU A 294 21.47 -28.19 11.53
CA LEU A 294 22.70 -27.93 12.29
C LEU A 294 23.96 -27.88 11.42
N GLY A 295 23.85 -28.17 10.13
CA GLY A 295 25.00 -28.14 9.24
C GLY A 295 25.36 -26.70 8.86
N ASP A 296 26.62 -26.48 8.51
CA ASP A 296 27.05 -25.18 7.99
C ASP A 296 26.35 -24.85 6.66
N LYS A 297 26.12 -23.55 6.42
CA LYS A 297 25.48 -23.03 5.22
C LYS A 297 26.51 -22.22 4.44
N GLN A 298 26.95 -22.79 3.33
CA GLN A 298 27.92 -22.16 2.42
C GLN A 298 27.16 -21.42 1.33
N PHE A 299 27.54 -20.16 1.12
CA PHE A 299 27.03 -19.33 0.05
C PHE A 299 28.11 -19.11 -1.02
N SER A 300 27.67 -18.77 -2.23
CA SER A 300 28.51 -18.63 -3.42
C SER A 300 29.40 -17.38 -3.40
N GLU A 301 30.23 -17.22 -4.43
CA GLU A 301 31.08 -16.04 -4.63
C GLU A 301 30.29 -14.73 -4.66
N PHE A 302 29.03 -14.76 -5.13
CA PHE A 302 28.14 -13.60 -5.11
C PHE A 302 27.95 -13.04 -3.69
N TYR A 303 27.90 -13.91 -2.69
CA TYR A 303 27.86 -13.56 -1.28
C TYR A 303 29.25 -13.62 -0.64
N ASN A 304 30.31 -13.32 -1.39
CA ASN A 304 31.70 -13.35 -0.93
C ASN A 304 32.16 -14.69 -0.33
N ASN A 305 31.60 -15.81 -0.80
CA ASN A 305 31.84 -17.15 -0.24
C ASN A 305 31.55 -17.24 1.27
N THR A 306 30.57 -16.47 1.75
CA THR A 306 30.19 -16.44 3.18
C THR A 306 29.82 -17.84 3.66
N LEU A 307 30.38 -18.22 4.81
CA LEU A 307 30.04 -19.44 5.53
C LEU A 307 29.33 -19.04 6.83
N ILE A 308 28.06 -19.39 6.96
CA ILE A 308 27.31 -19.25 8.21
C ILE A 308 27.37 -20.60 8.94
N GLN A 309 28.01 -20.60 10.11
CA GLN A 309 28.24 -21.82 10.89
C GLN A 309 26.94 -22.29 11.53
N GLY A 310 26.66 -23.58 11.43
CA GLY A 310 25.49 -24.20 12.06
C GLY A 310 25.61 -24.18 13.59
N ARG A 311 24.55 -23.80 14.29
CA ARG A 311 24.57 -23.66 15.76
C ARG A 311 23.58 -24.59 16.46
N ASN A 312 23.99 -25.11 17.61
CA ASN A 312 23.16 -26.00 18.42
C ASN A 312 22.15 -25.24 19.28
N GLY A 313 20.97 -25.84 19.47
CA GLY A 313 19.96 -25.33 20.40
C GLY A 313 19.43 -23.96 19.98
N GLN A 314 19.09 -23.13 20.97
CA GLN A 314 18.52 -21.81 20.74
C GLN A 314 19.51 -20.80 20.11
N PHE A 315 20.79 -21.14 19.96
CA PHE A 315 21.75 -20.30 19.26
C PHE A 315 21.58 -20.33 17.73
N GLY A 316 20.87 -21.32 17.17
CA GLY A 316 20.56 -21.39 15.72
C GLY A 316 19.79 -20.16 15.21
N LYS A 317 18.99 -19.53 16.06
CA LYS A 317 18.23 -18.32 15.70
C LYS A 317 19.10 -17.12 15.31
N GLU A 318 20.36 -17.10 15.76
CA GLU A 318 21.31 -16.02 15.47
C GLU A 318 21.77 -16.05 14.01
N GLU A 319 21.65 -17.20 13.33
CA GLU A 319 22.01 -17.34 11.92
C GLU A 319 21.17 -16.42 11.01
N LEU A 320 19.93 -16.10 11.39
CA LEU A 320 19.09 -15.16 10.66
C LEU A 320 19.74 -13.77 10.56
N SER A 321 20.27 -13.24 11.66
CA SER A 321 20.94 -11.93 11.61
C SER A 321 22.18 -11.95 10.72
N GLU A 322 22.97 -13.03 10.73
CA GLU A 322 24.14 -13.19 9.86
C GLU A 322 23.74 -13.27 8.37
N ALA A 323 22.63 -13.96 8.07
CA ALA A 323 22.09 -14.04 6.72
C ALA A 323 21.60 -12.67 6.22
N ILE A 324 20.87 -11.92 7.05
CA ILE A 324 20.46 -10.55 6.71
C ILE A 324 21.69 -9.66 6.51
N ASP A 325 22.70 -9.73 7.38
CA ASP A 325 23.96 -9.00 7.20
C ASP A 325 24.63 -9.35 5.85
N MET A 326 24.71 -10.63 5.51
CA MET A 326 25.28 -11.11 4.25
C MET A 326 24.53 -10.54 3.03
N LEU A 327 23.20 -10.61 3.00
CA LEU A 327 22.38 -10.07 1.90
C LEU A 327 22.65 -8.58 1.71
N PHE A 328 22.66 -7.83 2.81
CA PHE A 328 22.85 -6.37 2.81
C PHE A 328 24.31 -5.93 2.77
N ASN A 329 25.27 -6.85 2.66
CA ASN A 329 26.66 -6.49 2.34
C ASN A 329 26.90 -6.41 0.83
N THR A 330 26.02 -6.99 0.01
CA THR A 330 26.07 -6.92 -1.47
C THR A 330 25.73 -5.51 -1.99
N GLU A 331 26.38 -5.08 -3.08
CA GLU A 331 26.04 -3.80 -3.73
C GLU A 331 24.65 -3.87 -4.36
N GLU A 332 24.30 -5.06 -4.86
CA GLU A 332 23.04 -5.39 -5.51
C GLU A 332 21.84 -5.11 -4.63
N ALA A 333 21.90 -5.38 -3.32
CA ALA A 333 20.79 -5.07 -2.41
C ALA A 333 20.42 -3.58 -2.42
N ALA A 334 21.41 -2.68 -2.36
CA ALA A 334 21.17 -1.24 -2.35
C ALA A 334 20.75 -0.73 -3.74
N ILE A 335 21.38 -1.24 -4.81
CA ILE A 335 21.03 -0.88 -6.19
C ILE A 335 19.60 -1.35 -6.51
N TYR A 336 19.24 -2.57 -6.12
CA TYR A 336 17.90 -3.11 -6.29
C TYR A 336 16.88 -2.21 -5.58
N LEU A 337 17.07 -1.92 -4.29
CA LEU A 337 16.11 -1.11 -3.55
C LEU A 337 15.97 0.31 -4.11
N CYS A 338 17.08 0.97 -4.45
CA CYS A 338 17.06 2.27 -5.11
C CYS A 338 16.39 2.24 -6.48
N ARG A 339 16.53 1.15 -7.25
CA ARG A 339 15.78 0.94 -8.49
C ARG A 339 14.29 0.83 -8.22
N ARG A 340 13.86 0.08 -7.19
CA ARG A 340 12.44 -0.02 -6.82
C ARG A 340 11.86 1.33 -6.37
N LEU A 341 12.62 2.09 -5.57
CA LEU A 341 12.25 3.46 -5.18
C LEU A 341 12.09 4.36 -6.41
N TYR A 342 13.07 4.33 -7.32
CA TYR A 342 13.01 5.08 -8.57
C TYR A 342 11.76 4.75 -9.39
N GLN A 343 11.49 3.45 -9.59
CA GLN A 343 10.35 2.97 -10.36
C GLN A 343 9.01 3.37 -9.77
N TYR A 344 8.92 3.45 -8.44
CA TYR A 344 7.69 3.79 -7.74
C TYR A 344 7.47 5.31 -7.68
N PHE A 345 8.49 6.09 -7.37
CA PHE A 345 8.38 7.53 -7.11
C PHE A 345 8.64 8.43 -8.33
N VAL A 346 9.39 7.96 -9.33
CA VAL A 346 9.80 8.78 -10.49
C VAL A 346 9.21 8.22 -11.77
N TYR A 347 9.72 7.07 -12.22
CA TYR A 347 9.37 6.51 -13.51
C TYR A 347 9.70 5.01 -13.63
N PRO A 348 8.81 4.17 -14.18
CA PRO A 348 8.94 2.71 -14.09
C PRO A 348 10.06 2.11 -14.97
N GLN A 349 10.47 2.82 -16.02
CA GLN A 349 11.54 2.38 -16.91
C GLN A 349 12.87 3.00 -16.51
N THR A 350 13.94 2.21 -16.56
CA THR A 350 15.32 2.67 -16.34
C THR A 350 16.15 2.49 -17.61
N THR A 351 17.18 3.31 -17.77
CA THR A 351 18.20 3.22 -18.82
C THR A 351 19.57 3.01 -18.19
N GLU A 352 20.57 2.58 -18.96
CA GLU A 352 21.94 2.41 -18.45
C GLU A 352 22.50 3.69 -17.80
N THR A 353 22.18 4.85 -18.37
CA THR A 353 22.57 6.15 -17.81
C THR A 353 21.84 6.46 -16.51
N ILE A 354 20.54 6.15 -16.38
CA ILE A 354 19.82 6.29 -15.10
C ILE A 354 20.43 5.36 -14.05
N GLU A 355 20.75 4.11 -14.42
CA GLU A 355 21.38 3.16 -13.51
C GLU A 355 22.74 3.67 -13.01
N ALA A 356 23.56 4.22 -13.91
CA ALA A 356 24.90 4.71 -13.58
C ALA A 356 24.90 6.03 -12.79
N GLU A 357 24.12 7.03 -13.22
CA GLU A 357 24.22 8.40 -12.72
C GLU A 357 23.20 8.73 -11.62
N ILE A 358 22.12 7.93 -11.50
CA ILE A 358 21.05 8.16 -10.52
C ILE A 358 21.00 7.01 -9.50
N ILE A 359 20.75 5.78 -9.95
CA ILE A 359 20.45 4.67 -9.03
C ILE A 359 21.68 4.27 -8.20
N ARG A 360 22.86 4.11 -8.82
CA ARG A 360 24.09 3.73 -8.11
C ARG A 360 24.54 4.77 -7.08
N PRO A 361 24.54 6.09 -7.36
CA PRO A 361 24.82 7.09 -6.34
C PRO A 361 23.81 7.08 -5.18
N LEU A 362 22.51 6.91 -5.47
CA LEU A 362 21.50 6.75 -4.42
C LEU A 362 21.74 5.48 -3.59
N ALA A 363 22.16 4.39 -4.23
CA ALA A 363 22.51 3.14 -3.54
C ALA A 363 23.70 3.32 -2.59
N GLN A 364 24.70 4.13 -2.96
CA GLN A 364 25.78 4.48 -2.06
C GLN A 364 25.27 5.26 -0.83
N ILE A 365 24.43 6.28 -1.05
CA ILE A 365 23.80 7.04 0.05
C ILE A 365 23.02 6.11 0.98
N MET A 366 22.26 5.17 0.42
CA MET A 366 21.51 4.19 1.19
C MET A 366 22.42 3.32 2.07
N ARG A 367 23.54 2.80 1.53
CA ARG A 367 24.51 2.00 2.28
C ARG A 367 25.16 2.79 3.41
N ASP A 368 25.55 4.04 3.13
CA ASP A 368 26.20 4.93 4.11
C ASP A 368 25.25 5.33 5.25
N ASN A 369 23.93 5.20 5.05
CA ASN A 369 22.89 5.54 6.01
C ASN A 369 22.13 4.31 6.53
N ASN A 370 22.84 3.19 6.73
CA ASN A 370 22.30 1.95 7.32
C ASN A 370 21.00 1.46 6.63
N TYR A 371 20.97 1.51 5.30
CA TYR A 371 19.81 1.12 4.50
C TYR A 371 18.52 1.88 4.83
N SER A 372 18.64 3.14 5.26
CA SER A 372 17.50 4.07 5.30
C SER A 372 16.98 4.34 3.88
N MET A 373 15.67 4.26 3.69
CA MET A 373 15.02 4.69 2.44
C MET A 373 14.87 6.21 2.36
N ILE A 374 14.88 6.90 3.50
CA ILE A 374 14.56 8.31 3.62
C ILE A 374 15.64 9.19 2.98
N GLU A 375 16.90 8.92 3.31
CA GLU A 375 18.03 9.73 2.84
C GLU A 375 18.18 9.75 1.30
N PRO A 376 18.22 8.61 0.59
CA PRO A 376 18.24 8.62 -0.87
C PRO A 376 16.98 9.24 -1.49
N LEU A 377 15.80 9.04 -0.88
CA LEU A 377 14.57 9.64 -1.40
C LEU A 377 14.56 11.17 -1.27
N LYS A 378 15.06 11.74 -0.16
CA LYS A 378 15.18 13.20 -0.02
C LYS A 378 16.06 13.79 -1.12
N VAL A 379 17.19 13.14 -1.41
CA VAL A 379 18.09 13.56 -2.50
C VAL A 379 17.38 13.45 -3.85
N LEU A 380 16.77 12.30 -4.14
CA LEU A 380 16.07 12.07 -5.41
C LEU A 380 14.93 13.09 -5.62
N LEU A 381 14.03 13.25 -4.66
CA LEU A 381 12.85 14.12 -4.76
C LEU A 381 13.19 15.62 -4.76
N SER A 382 14.41 15.98 -4.36
CA SER A 382 14.90 17.37 -4.41
C SER A 382 15.77 17.66 -5.63
N SER A 383 16.02 16.66 -6.49
CA SER A 383 17.01 16.74 -7.55
C SER A 383 16.51 17.39 -8.83
N GLU A 384 17.45 17.96 -9.57
CA GLU A 384 17.33 18.34 -10.97
C GLU A 384 16.74 17.21 -11.85
N HIS A 385 17.16 15.95 -11.65
CA HIS A 385 16.61 14.80 -12.35
C HIS A 385 15.11 14.59 -12.13
N PHE A 386 14.63 14.68 -10.88
CA PHE A 386 13.23 14.41 -10.56
C PHE A 386 12.25 15.42 -11.18
N PHE A 387 12.70 16.67 -11.36
CA PHE A 387 11.91 17.75 -11.95
C PHE A 387 12.08 17.89 -13.47
N ASP A 388 12.78 16.95 -14.13
CA ASP A 388 12.82 16.92 -15.59
C ASP A 388 11.39 16.85 -16.16
N ALA A 389 11.14 17.64 -17.21
CA ALA A 389 9.83 17.79 -17.81
C ALA A 389 9.23 16.46 -18.30
N VAL A 390 10.07 15.47 -18.62
CA VAL A 390 9.62 14.14 -19.08
C VAL A 390 8.85 13.36 -18.01
N PHE A 391 9.10 13.61 -16.73
CA PHE A 391 8.43 12.90 -15.63
C PHE A 391 7.11 13.53 -15.20
N ARG A 392 6.81 14.75 -15.65
CA ARG A 392 5.56 15.44 -15.34
C ARG A 392 4.38 14.76 -16.03
N ALA A 393 3.36 14.41 -15.24
CA ALA A 393 2.13 13.74 -15.69
C ALA A 393 2.38 12.49 -16.56
N SER A 394 3.47 11.76 -16.29
CA SER A 394 3.95 10.68 -17.16
C SER A 394 3.45 9.28 -16.79
N MET A 395 2.63 9.16 -15.74
CA MET A 395 2.12 7.88 -15.23
C MET A 395 0.62 7.93 -14.95
N ILE A 396 -0.06 6.82 -15.25
CA ILE A 396 -1.44 6.54 -14.87
C ILE A 396 -1.49 6.28 -13.37
N LYS A 397 -2.36 7.02 -12.66
CA LYS A 397 -2.55 6.84 -11.22
C LYS A 397 -2.99 5.40 -10.91
N PRO A 398 -2.36 4.72 -9.91
CA PRO A 398 -2.87 3.45 -9.41
C PRO A 398 -4.29 3.64 -8.83
N PRO A 399 -5.11 2.58 -8.76
CA PRO A 399 -6.48 2.69 -8.23
C PRO A 399 -6.56 3.34 -6.86
N LEU A 400 -5.60 3.04 -5.96
CA LEU A 400 -5.55 3.64 -4.64
C LEU A 400 -5.46 5.18 -4.69
N ASP A 401 -4.48 5.72 -5.41
CA ASP A 401 -4.29 7.17 -5.57
C ASP A 401 -5.47 7.83 -6.29
N TYR A 402 -6.05 7.14 -7.29
CA TYR A 402 -7.17 7.63 -8.06
C TYR A 402 -8.44 7.77 -7.20
N VAL A 403 -8.76 6.72 -6.45
CA VAL A 403 -9.92 6.66 -5.56
C VAL A 403 -9.75 7.64 -4.40
N MET A 404 -8.62 7.60 -3.71
CA MET A 404 -8.35 8.49 -2.56
C MET A 404 -8.29 9.97 -2.96
N GLY A 405 -7.71 10.27 -4.13
CA GLY A 405 -7.68 11.65 -4.64
C GLY A 405 -9.08 12.23 -4.79
N MET A 406 -10.03 11.47 -5.36
CA MET A 406 -11.43 11.93 -5.46
C MET A 406 -12.12 12.03 -4.11
N GLN A 407 -11.88 11.08 -3.19
CA GLN A 407 -12.46 11.14 -1.85
C GLN A 407 -12.06 12.41 -1.11
N LYS A 408 -10.76 12.71 -1.10
CA LYS A 408 -10.19 13.86 -0.42
C LYS A 408 -10.59 15.16 -1.09
N GLU A 409 -10.53 15.21 -2.42
CA GLU A 409 -10.88 16.42 -3.18
C GLU A 409 -12.33 16.82 -2.92
N LEU A 410 -13.25 15.86 -2.97
CA LEU A 410 -14.68 16.11 -2.76
C LEU A 410 -15.10 16.15 -1.29
N ASN A 411 -14.15 15.99 -0.37
CA ASN A 411 -14.36 15.90 1.08
C ASN A 411 -15.54 14.97 1.46
N LEU A 412 -15.62 13.82 0.79
CA LEU A 412 -16.90 13.12 0.65
C LEU A 412 -17.38 12.46 1.94
N PHE A 413 -16.49 12.06 2.84
CA PHE A 413 -16.89 11.50 4.14
C PHE A 413 -17.72 12.48 5.00
N TYR A 414 -17.51 13.78 4.79
CA TYR A 414 -18.25 14.86 5.44
C TYR A 414 -19.32 15.48 4.53
N GLY A 415 -19.67 14.78 3.45
CA GLY A 415 -20.72 15.17 2.53
C GLY A 415 -22.14 15.08 3.12
N ASP A 416 -23.11 15.49 2.32
CA ASP A 416 -24.52 15.46 2.66
C ASP A 416 -25.07 14.04 2.48
N MET A 417 -25.69 13.51 3.53
CA MET A 417 -26.35 12.20 3.46
C MET A 417 -27.76 12.34 2.88
N VAL A 418 -28.02 11.58 1.84
CA VAL A 418 -29.29 11.56 1.11
C VAL A 418 -29.86 10.15 1.15
N TYR A 419 -31.16 10.04 1.40
CA TYR A 419 -31.91 8.80 1.30
C TYR A 419 -32.85 8.87 0.10
N TRP A 420 -32.90 7.80 -0.69
CA TRP A 420 -33.81 7.68 -1.82
C TRP A 420 -34.95 6.72 -1.49
N ASP A 421 -36.18 7.23 -1.47
CA ASP A 421 -37.38 6.47 -1.09
C ASP A 421 -38.12 5.81 -2.28
N GLY A 422 -37.57 5.92 -3.48
CA GLY A 422 -38.23 5.47 -4.72
C GLY A 422 -38.88 6.60 -5.53
N SER A 423 -39.00 7.81 -4.98
CA SER A 423 -39.71 8.93 -5.60
C SER A 423 -39.07 10.30 -5.37
N VAL A 424 -38.44 10.53 -4.22
CA VAL A 424 -37.81 11.81 -3.84
C VAL A 424 -36.50 11.54 -3.08
N ASP A 425 -35.51 12.40 -3.30
CA ASP A 425 -34.32 12.46 -2.46
C ASP A 425 -34.64 13.26 -1.19
N THR A 426 -34.45 12.64 -0.02
CA THR A 426 -34.61 13.31 1.27
C THR A 426 -33.27 13.45 1.97
N TYR A 427 -32.99 14.65 2.51
CA TYR A 427 -31.82 14.84 3.35
C TYR A 427 -32.06 14.17 4.70
N PHE A 428 -31.04 13.49 5.21
CA PHE A 428 -31.12 12.65 6.40
C PHE A 428 -31.75 13.32 7.63
N SER A 429 -31.67 14.65 7.74
CA SER A 429 -32.22 15.42 8.87
C SER A 429 -33.76 15.32 9.02
N GLU A 430 -34.48 14.73 8.06
CA GLU A 430 -35.94 14.84 7.97
C GLU A 430 -36.72 13.67 8.62
N ASN A 431 -36.10 12.54 8.99
CA ASN A 431 -36.83 11.44 9.68
C ASN A 431 -35.95 10.55 10.58
N PRO A 432 -35.50 10.97 11.77
CA PRO A 432 -34.50 10.25 12.58
C PRO A 432 -34.83 8.78 12.99
N SER A 433 -36.04 8.28 12.71
CA SER A 433 -36.51 6.94 13.09
C SER A 433 -36.28 5.82 12.04
N HIS A 434 -35.70 6.11 10.87
CA HIS A 434 -35.45 5.06 9.86
C HIS A 434 -34.30 4.09 10.25
N PRO A 435 -34.37 2.79 9.95
CA PRO A 435 -33.31 1.82 10.32
C PRO A 435 -31.92 2.14 9.75
N SER A 436 -31.82 2.58 8.49
CA SER A 436 -30.58 3.08 7.87
C SER A 436 -29.95 4.20 8.68
N PHE A 437 -30.76 4.91 9.46
CA PHE A 437 -30.30 6.08 10.17
C PHE A 437 -29.49 5.70 11.37
N VAL A 438 -29.94 4.72 12.16
CA VAL A 438 -29.19 4.20 13.32
C VAL A 438 -27.73 3.87 12.93
N LYS A 439 -27.53 3.16 11.81
CA LYS A 439 -26.20 2.81 11.29
C LYS A 439 -25.30 4.00 10.94
N LEU A 440 -25.88 5.13 10.52
CA LEU A 440 -25.14 6.27 9.96
C LEU A 440 -25.19 7.55 10.82
N GLN A 441 -25.85 7.51 12.00
CA GLN A 441 -26.03 8.69 12.87
C GLN A 441 -24.69 9.25 13.36
N THR A 442 -23.74 8.39 13.67
CA THR A 442 -22.44 8.78 14.21
C THR A 442 -21.37 8.73 13.13
N GLN A 443 -20.35 9.61 13.22
CA GLN A 443 -19.18 9.51 12.34
C GLN A 443 -18.47 8.17 12.51
N LEU A 444 -18.44 7.64 13.74
CA LEU A 444 -17.83 6.34 14.05
C LEU A 444 -18.47 5.22 13.23
N SER A 445 -19.78 4.98 13.38
CA SER A 445 -20.46 3.91 12.66
C SER A 445 -20.52 4.16 11.15
N ARG A 446 -20.59 5.42 10.72
CA ARG A 446 -20.53 5.78 9.30
C ARG A 446 -19.18 5.42 8.67
N SER A 447 -18.08 5.53 9.42
CA SER A 447 -16.74 5.24 8.90
C SER A 447 -16.62 3.79 8.43
N TYR A 448 -17.29 2.86 9.11
CA TYR A 448 -17.35 1.44 8.72
C TYR A 448 -17.81 1.31 7.27
N TYR A 449 -19.03 1.77 6.97
CA TYR A 449 -19.62 1.64 5.63
C TYR A 449 -18.90 2.46 4.57
N HIS A 450 -18.49 3.70 4.90
CA HIS A 450 -17.86 4.59 3.93
C HIS A 450 -16.49 4.08 3.48
N PHE A 451 -15.62 3.73 4.42
CA PHE A 451 -14.24 3.36 4.11
C PHE A 451 -14.11 1.89 3.67
N GLN A 452 -14.94 0.98 4.17
CA GLN A 452 -14.97 -0.42 3.67
C GLN A 452 -15.33 -0.47 2.17
N TYR A 453 -16.26 0.37 1.72
CA TYR A 453 -16.64 0.47 0.31
C TYR A 453 -15.41 0.74 -0.59
N LEU A 454 -14.39 1.42 -0.09
CA LEU A 454 -13.22 1.80 -0.88
C LEU A 454 -12.35 0.60 -1.22
N GLY A 455 -12.28 -0.41 -0.34
CA GLY A 455 -11.63 -1.68 -0.63
C GLY A 455 -12.26 -2.41 -1.80
N TRP A 456 -13.59 -2.40 -1.89
CA TRP A 456 -14.33 -2.97 -3.01
C TRP A 456 -14.08 -2.18 -4.30
N VAL A 457 -14.10 -0.84 -4.26
CA VAL A 457 -13.84 0.00 -5.44
C VAL A 457 -12.42 -0.20 -5.96
N THR A 458 -11.40 -0.12 -5.10
CA THR A 458 -10.01 -0.27 -5.50
C THR A 458 -9.73 -1.68 -6.00
N GLY A 459 -10.33 -2.71 -5.37
CA GLY A 459 -10.30 -4.10 -5.84
C GLY A 459 -10.88 -4.29 -7.24
N ASN A 460 -12.05 -3.74 -7.53
CA ASN A 460 -12.65 -3.78 -8.87
C ASN A 460 -11.81 -3.07 -9.94
N GLN A 461 -10.98 -2.12 -9.52
CA GLN A 461 -10.03 -1.42 -10.37
C GLN A 461 -8.64 -2.10 -10.42
N GLY A 462 -8.48 -3.23 -9.75
CA GLY A 462 -7.30 -4.10 -9.82
C GLY A 462 -6.30 -3.96 -8.68
N MET A 463 -6.64 -3.26 -7.58
CA MET A 463 -5.72 -3.03 -6.45
C MET A 463 -6.45 -3.04 -5.10
N ARG A 464 -6.74 -4.22 -4.55
CA ARG A 464 -7.23 -4.35 -3.18
C ARG A 464 -6.05 -4.51 -2.21
N ILE A 465 -5.87 -3.58 -1.28
CA ILE A 465 -4.82 -3.67 -0.27
C ILE A 465 -5.00 -4.93 0.59
N ASN A 466 -3.88 -5.53 1.00
CA ASN A 466 -3.81 -6.82 1.72
C ASN A 466 -4.29 -8.04 0.93
N ASP A 467 -4.57 -7.88 -0.37
CA ASP A 467 -4.92 -8.95 -1.32
C ASP A 467 -4.10 -8.80 -2.62
N PRO A 468 -2.76 -8.95 -2.54
CA PRO A 468 -1.86 -8.82 -3.68
C PRO A 468 -2.08 -9.97 -4.68
N PRO A 469 -1.97 -9.72 -6.00
CA PRO A 469 -2.22 -10.74 -7.02
C PRO A 469 -1.12 -11.81 -7.08
N SER A 470 0.05 -11.56 -6.49
CA SER A 470 1.18 -12.50 -6.41
C SER A 470 2.18 -12.06 -5.34
N VAL A 471 3.14 -12.93 -5.05
CA VAL A 471 4.30 -12.66 -4.16
C VAL A 471 5.20 -11.52 -4.65
N SER A 472 5.11 -11.15 -5.94
CA SER A 472 5.81 -9.98 -6.52
C SER A 472 5.00 -8.68 -6.42
N GLY A 473 3.82 -8.70 -5.79
CA GLY A 473 2.91 -7.57 -5.69
C GLY A 473 2.19 -7.27 -7.02
N TRP A 474 1.81 -6.01 -7.24
CA TRP A 474 1.11 -5.59 -8.46
C TRP A 474 2.08 -5.38 -9.64
N PRO A 475 1.88 -6.09 -10.77
CA PRO A 475 2.74 -5.97 -11.97
C PRO A 475 2.88 -4.55 -12.50
N ALA A 476 1.90 -3.70 -12.25
CA ALA A 476 1.90 -2.31 -12.71
C ALA A 476 3.11 -1.48 -12.26
N PHE A 477 3.76 -1.86 -11.15
CA PHE A 477 4.91 -1.13 -10.61
C PHE A 477 6.27 -1.66 -11.09
N TYR A 478 6.33 -2.74 -11.88
CA TYR A 478 7.63 -3.36 -12.21
C TYR A 478 7.68 -4.12 -13.53
N GLN A 479 6.54 -4.58 -14.05
CA GLN A 479 6.51 -5.51 -15.16
C GLN A 479 6.64 -4.78 -16.51
N ASN A 480 7.83 -4.89 -17.10
CA ASN A 480 8.10 -4.49 -18.49
C ASN A 480 7.31 -5.37 -19.49
N PRO A 481 6.84 -4.84 -20.63
CA PRO A 481 6.86 -3.43 -21.04
C PRO A 481 5.63 -2.65 -20.57
N VAL A 482 4.74 -3.27 -19.79
CA VAL A 482 3.34 -2.83 -19.62
C VAL A 482 3.12 -1.91 -18.42
N TYR A 483 3.84 -2.04 -17.30
CA TYR A 483 3.83 -1.12 -16.14
C TYR A 483 2.43 -0.55 -15.77
N ASP A 484 2.33 0.76 -15.50
CA ASP A 484 1.12 1.46 -15.06
C ASP A 484 -0.10 1.35 -16.00
N ARG A 485 0.09 0.84 -17.23
CA ARG A 485 -1.03 0.51 -18.13
C ARG A 485 -1.79 -0.73 -17.70
N PHE A 486 -1.22 -1.58 -16.82
CA PHE A 486 -1.98 -2.67 -16.18
C PHE A 486 -3.21 -2.16 -15.41
N TRP A 487 -3.22 -0.89 -15.00
CA TRP A 487 -4.38 -0.28 -14.36
C TRP A 487 -5.56 -0.03 -15.30
N ILE A 488 -5.35 -0.11 -16.62
CA ILE A 488 -6.31 0.27 -17.65
C ILE A 488 -6.58 -0.94 -18.54
N ASN A 489 -7.76 -1.52 -18.37
CA ASN A 489 -8.34 -2.52 -19.24
C ASN A 489 -9.85 -2.26 -19.39
N THR A 490 -10.53 -3.06 -20.22
CA THR A 490 -11.97 -2.87 -20.50
C THR A 490 -12.83 -2.82 -19.23
N SER A 491 -12.51 -3.61 -18.21
CA SER A 491 -13.24 -3.64 -16.94
C SER A 491 -12.88 -2.45 -16.05
N SER A 492 -11.57 -2.21 -15.83
CA SER A 492 -11.11 -1.19 -14.89
C SER A 492 -11.41 0.23 -15.36
N VAL A 493 -11.42 0.50 -16.67
CA VAL A 493 -11.82 1.81 -17.24
C VAL A 493 -13.31 2.08 -16.97
N ILE A 494 -14.16 1.08 -17.17
CA ILE A 494 -15.60 1.20 -16.88
C ILE A 494 -15.79 1.46 -15.37
N SER A 495 -15.10 0.70 -14.51
CA SER A 495 -15.16 0.88 -13.06
C SER A 495 -14.69 2.27 -12.63
N ARG A 496 -13.60 2.79 -13.20
CA ARG A 496 -13.11 4.15 -12.93
C ARG A 496 -14.11 5.22 -13.35
N LYS A 497 -14.68 5.09 -14.55
CA LYS A 497 -15.72 6.00 -15.05
C LYS A 497 -16.93 5.99 -14.13
N GLN A 498 -17.46 4.81 -13.82
CA GLN A 498 -18.62 4.64 -12.93
C GLN A 498 -18.35 5.22 -11.54
N TYR A 499 -17.14 5.02 -11.00
CA TYR A 499 -16.78 5.59 -9.71
C TYR A 499 -16.74 7.12 -9.77
N THR A 500 -16.16 7.73 -10.81
CA THR A 500 -16.13 9.19 -10.96
C THR A 500 -17.52 9.81 -11.18
N GLU A 501 -18.32 9.25 -12.08
CA GLU A 501 -19.70 9.70 -12.34
C GLU A 501 -20.57 9.50 -11.10
N GLY A 502 -20.44 8.34 -10.44
CA GLY A 502 -21.12 8.04 -9.18
C GLY A 502 -20.78 9.05 -8.10
N SER A 503 -19.49 9.25 -7.82
CA SER A 503 -19.01 10.19 -6.79
C SER A 503 -19.53 11.61 -6.99
N SER A 504 -19.51 12.10 -8.23
CA SER A 504 -19.83 13.50 -8.57
C SER A 504 -21.33 13.77 -8.72
N GLN A 505 -22.11 12.81 -9.25
CA GLN A 505 -23.54 13.01 -9.50
C GLN A 505 -24.41 12.50 -8.35
N TRP A 506 -24.13 11.28 -7.89
CA TRP A 506 -25.01 10.54 -6.98
C TRP A 506 -24.40 10.39 -5.59
N GLY A 507 -23.11 10.65 -5.42
CA GLY A 507 -22.37 10.35 -4.20
C GLY A 507 -22.03 8.87 -4.05
N HIS A 508 -21.47 8.50 -2.89
CA HIS A 508 -21.16 7.10 -2.58
C HIS A 508 -22.29 6.44 -1.84
N TYR A 509 -22.71 5.28 -2.34
CA TYR A 509 -23.64 4.44 -1.63
C TYR A 509 -22.98 3.89 -0.36
N LEU A 510 -23.64 4.05 0.78
CA LEU A 510 -23.18 3.53 2.06
C LEU A 510 -23.90 2.21 2.35
N THR A 511 -25.11 2.30 2.89
CA THR A 511 -25.94 1.15 3.26
C THR A 511 -27.41 1.57 3.31
N ASP A 512 -28.31 0.58 3.23
CA ASP A 512 -29.76 0.73 3.43
C ASP A 512 -30.41 1.91 2.66
N GLY A 513 -30.06 2.08 1.38
CA GLY A 513 -30.62 3.11 0.49
C GLY A 513 -30.03 4.50 0.66
N VAL A 514 -29.02 4.68 1.51
CA VAL A 514 -28.39 5.98 1.80
C VAL A 514 -27.10 6.13 1.00
N ASN A 515 -26.96 7.31 0.39
CA ASN A 515 -25.75 7.74 -0.29
C ASN A 515 -25.22 9.04 0.34
N ILE A 516 -23.90 9.23 0.31
CA ILE A 516 -23.24 10.46 0.75
C ILE A 516 -22.77 11.25 -0.46
N ARG A 517 -23.34 12.44 -0.65
CA ARG A 517 -23.05 13.35 -1.77
C ARG A 517 -22.08 14.42 -1.35
N THR A 518 -21.27 14.90 -2.28
CA THR A 518 -20.43 16.09 -2.04
C THR A 518 -21.30 17.26 -1.62
N ASN A 519 -20.95 17.89 -0.50
CA ASN A 519 -21.53 19.18 -0.16
C ASN A 519 -20.94 20.23 -1.12
N LEU A 520 -21.62 20.47 -2.24
CA LEU A 520 -21.12 21.31 -3.32
C LEU A 520 -20.89 22.75 -2.87
N ASN A 521 -21.74 23.27 -1.97
CA ASN A 521 -21.55 24.60 -1.42
C ASN A 521 -20.26 24.68 -0.59
N TYR A 522 -20.01 23.71 0.29
CA TYR A 522 -18.75 23.63 1.04
C TYR A 522 -17.55 23.53 0.08
N TYR A 523 -17.62 22.64 -0.91
CA TYR A 523 -16.55 22.41 -1.87
C TYR A 523 -16.22 23.67 -2.70
N LEU A 524 -17.23 24.34 -3.27
CA LEU A 524 -17.00 25.57 -4.03
C LEU A 524 -16.39 26.66 -3.14
N ASN A 525 -16.83 26.79 -1.89
CA ASN A 525 -16.27 27.78 -0.97
C ASN A 525 -14.81 27.52 -0.53
N THR A 526 -14.19 26.39 -0.93
CA THR A 526 -12.74 26.18 -0.71
C THR A 526 -11.85 26.84 -1.76
N PHE A 527 -12.42 27.30 -2.89
CA PHE A 527 -11.69 27.99 -3.95
C PHE A 527 -11.73 29.51 -3.76
N GLU A 528 -10.63 30.19 -4.08
CA GLU A 528 -10.56 31.67 -4.03
C GLU A 528 -11.51 32.33 -5.06
N ASN A 529 -11.79 31.66 -6.19
CA ASN A 529 -12.70 32.09 -7.25
C ASN A 529 -13.53 30.89 -7.77
N PRO A 530 -14.62 30.51 -7.10
CA PRO A 530 -15.43 29.32 -7.41
C PRO A 530 -16.27 29.37 -8.68
#